data_AF-A0A2M7GKU0-F1
#
_entry.id   AF-A0A2M7GKU0-F1
#
_cell.length_a   1.000
_cell.length_b   1.000
_cell.length_c   1.000
_cell.angle_alpha   90.00
_cell.angle_beta   90.00
_cell.angle_gamma   90.00
#
_symmetry.space_group_name_H-M   'P 1'
#
loop_
_entity.id
_entity.type
_entity.pdbx_description
1 polymer ?
#
loop_
_entity_poly.entity_id
_entity_poly.type
_entity_poly.pdbx_seq_one_letter_code
_entity_poly.pdbx_strand_id
1 'polypeptide(L)'
;MSIGSPGAAQADEAWVAGRAAQALAAAHANADAHVYCDTFADVDRGYFARQGVVDRLYNPRPAFHVLRHLTGALAAADGGAWAVRAGGGEVAVGTAGGAGILVDLATGELRPGGTDDLAAVAGPVAWIAGT
;
A
#
# COMPACT_ATOMS: atom_id res chain seq x y z
N MET A 1 2.85 -15.67 -4.42
CA MET A 1 3.22 -17.07 -4.10
C MET A 1 3.05 -17.24 -2.61
N SER A 2 2.29 -18.24 -2.18
CA SER A 2 2.16 -18.56 -0.76
C SER A 2 3.49 -19.08 -0.21
N ILE A 3 3.90 -18.59 0.96
CA ILE A 3 5.11 -19.02 1.67
C ILE A 3 4.70 -20.09 2.69
N GLY A 4 5.41 -21.22 2.74
CA GLY A 4 5.20 -22.27 3.75
C GLY A 4 4.56 -23.56 3.21
N SER A 5 4.16 -24.44 4.13
CA SER A 5 3.59 -25.74 3.78
C SER A 5 2.22 -25.61 3.09
N PRO A 6 1.89 -26.50 2.14
CA PRO A 6 0.55 -26.57 1.57
C PRO A 6 -0.51 -26.73 2.68
N GLY A 7 -1.45 -25.77 2.78
CA GLY A 7 -2.55 -25.77 3.74
C GLY A 7 -2.34 -24.86 4.96
N ALA A 8 -1.17 -24.23 5.10
CA ALA A 8 -0.97 -23.21 6.12
C ALA A 8 -1.82 -21.97 5.81
N ALA A 9 -2.53 -21.45 6.82
CA ALA A 9 -3.29 -20.21 6.69
C ALA A 9 -2.35 -19.03 6.39
N GLN A 10 -2.64 -18.29 5.34
CA GLN A 10 -1.93 -17.06 4.97
C GLN A 10 -2.67 -15.88 5.60
N ALA A 11 -2.28 -15.54 6.83
CA ALA A 11 -2.96 -14.52 7.64
C ALA A 11 -2.10 -13.26 7.91
N ASP A 12 -1.01 -13.08 7.16
CA ASP A 12 -0.09 -11.95 7.34
C ASP A 12 -0.67 -10.66 6.73
N GLU A 13 -1.42 -9.93 7.56
CA GLU A 13 -2.09 -8.70 7.15
C GLU A 13 -1.12 -7.60 6.73
N ALA A 14 0.06 -7.54 7.36
CA ALA A 14 1.08 -6.56 7.05
C ALA A 14 1.68 -6.83 5.66
N TRP A 15 1.91 -8.10 5.32
CA TRP A 15 2.33 -8.49 3.98
C TRP A 15 1.27 -8.15 2.94
N VAL A 16 -0.01 -8.46 3.19
CA VAL A 16 -1.12 -8.16 2.27
C VAL A 16 -1.24 -6.64 2.05
N ALA A 17 -1.24 -5.86 3.12
CA ALA A 17 -1.33 -4.40 3.05
C ALA A 17 -0.13 -3.80 2.31
N GLY A 18 1.07 -4.27 2.61
CA GLY A 18 2.29 -3.82 1.94
C GLY A 18 2.29 -4.15 0.45
N ARG A 19 1.86 -5.35 0.08
CA ARG A 19 1.80 -5.78 -1.32
C ARG A 19 0.72 -5.04 -2.09
N ALA A 20 -0.44 -4.77 -1.48
CA ALA A 20 -1.50 -3.98 -2.08
C ALA A 20 -1.05 -2.54 -2.36
N ALA A 21 -0.33 -1.91 -1.42
CA ALA A 21 0.25 -0.59 -1.62
C ALA A 21 1.23 -0.54 -2.80
N GLN A 22 2.18 -1.49 -2.85
CA GLN A 22 3.15 -1.59 -3.94
C GLN A 22 2.46 -1.79 -5.30
N ALA A 23 1.43 -2.65 -5.33
CA ALA A 23 0.63 -2.91 -6.53
C ALA A 23 -0.06 -1.64 -7.04
N LEU A 24 -0.76 -0.91 -6.16
CA LEU A 24 -1.43 0.34 -6.53
C LEU A 24 -0.44 1.41 -6.97
N ALA A 25 0.67 1.58 -6.23
CA ALA A 25 1.71 2.53 -6.59
C ALA A 25 2.34 2.20 -7.95
N ALA A 26 2.67 0.93 -8.21
CA ALA A 26 3.23 0.50 -9.48
C ALA A 26 2.25 0.71 -10.66
N ALA A 27 0.96 0.41 -10.45
CA ALA A 27 -0.07 0.70 -11.44
C ALA A 27 -0.20 2.20 -11.71
N HIS A 28 -0.14 3.03 -10.68
CA HIS A 28 -0.19 4.48 -10.85
C HIS A 28 1.05 5.04 -11.56
N ALA A 29 2.23 4.47 -11.31
CA ALA A 29 3.48 4.86 -11.97
C ALA A 29 3.56 4.45 -13.45
N ASN A 30 2.76 3.47 -13.88
CA ASN A 30 2.82 2.89 -15.22
C ASN A 30 1.42 2.89 -15.84
N ALA A 31 1.15 3.85 -16.71
CA ALA A 31 -0.18 4.05 -17.31
C ALA A 31 -0.76 2.81 -18.02
N ASP A 32 0.10 1.92 -18.53
CA ASP A 32 -0.30 0.70 -19.22
C ASP A 32 -0.43 -0.54 -18.29
N ALA A 33 -0.19 -0.38 -16.99
CA ALA A 33 -0.27 -1.46 -16.02
C ALA A 33 -1.65 -1.52 -15.36
N HIS A 34 -2.37 -2.61 -15.60
CA HIS A 34 -3.63 -2.90 -14.92
C HIS A 34 -3.41 -3.94 -13.82
N VAL A 35 -3.79 -3.61 -12.58
CA VAL A 35 -3.69 -4.51 -11.45
C VAL A 35 -5.08 -4.89 -10.95
N TYR A 36 -5.28 -6.19 -10.77
CA TYR A 36 -6.47 -6.74 -10.11
C TYR A 36 -6.04 -7.45 -8.82
N CYS A 37 -6.57 -6.99 -7.68
CA CYS A 37 -6.33 -7.61 -6.39
C CYS A 37 -7.43 -8.64 -6.10
N ASP A 38 -7.07 -9.92 -6.17
CA ASP A 38 -7.92 -11.03 -5.73
C ASP A 38 -7.52 -11.48 -4.32
N THR A 39 -8.43 -11.52 -3.32
CA THR A 39 -9.88 -11.28 -3.34
C THR A 39 -10.24 -9.93 -2.69
N PHE A 40 -11.45 -9.41 -2.96
CA PHE A 40 -11.96 -8.23 -2.26
C PHE A 40 -12.28 -8.52 -0.79
N ALA A 41 -13.05 -9.57 -0.51
CA ALA A 41 -13.43 -10.00 0.82
C ALA A 41 -12.81 -11.36 1.17
N ASP A 42 -12.62 -11.63 2.46
CA ASP A 42 -12.10 -12.92 2.93
C ASP A 42 -12.88 -14.11 2.33
N VAL A 43 -12.13 -15.04 1.72
CA VAL A 43 -12.67 -16.29 1.16
C VAL A 43 -12.25 -17.44 2.07
N ASP A 44 -13.21 -18.07 2.73
CA ASP A 44 -13.01 -19.17 3.68
C ASP A 44 -13.41 -20.55 3.13
N ARG A 45 -14.08 -20.61 1.97
CA ARG A 45 -14.63 -21.86 1.39
C ARG A 45 -13.64 -22.63 0.50
N GLY A 46 -12.34 -22.42 0.69
CA GLY A 46 -11.29 -23.12 -0.02
C GLY A 46 -10.29 -23.77 0.93
N TYR A 47 -9.50 -24.71 0.41
CA TYR A 47 -8.38 -25.32 1.15
C TYR A 47 -7.32 -24.31 1.62
N PHE A 48 -7.36 -23.09 1.06
CA PHE A 48 -6.49 -21.96 1.39
C PHE A 48 -7.36 -20.74 1.66
N ALA A 49 -7.53 -20.38 2.93
CA ALA A 49 -8.17 -19.12 3.29
C ALA A 49 -7.34 -17.96 2.71
N ARG A 50 -8.01 -17.03 2.03
CA ARG A 50 -7.40 -15.81 1.49
C ARG A 50 -7.98 -14.60 2.18
N GLN A 51 -7.10 -13.71 2.62
CA GLN A 51 -7.52 -12.44 3.20
C GLN A 51 -7.82 -11.43 2.09
N GLY A 52 -9.01 -10.85 2.16
CA GLY A 52 -9.36 -9.70 1.35
C GLY A 52 -8.92 -8.39 2.00
N VAL A 53 -9.34 -7.28 1.40
CA VAL A 53 -9.23 -5.96 2.02
C VAL A 53 -10.32 -5.76 3.09
N VAL A 54 -11.40 -6.54 3.03
CA VAL A 54 -12.44 -6.61 4.05
C VAL A 54 -12.62 -8.03 4.56
N ASP A 55 -13.04 -8.17 5.82
CA ASP A 55 -13.35 -9.48 6.38
C ASP A 55 -14.70 -10.02 5.88
N ARG A 56 -15.11 -11.19 6.38
CA ARG A 56 -16.37 -11.86 6.02
C ARG A 56 -17.63 -11.08 6.40
N LEU A 57 -17.53 -10.21 7.39
CA LEU A 57 -18.60 -9.32 7.83
C LEU A 57 -18.49 -7.94 7.18
N TYR A 58 -17.58 -7.79 6.21
CA TYR A 58 -17.26 -6.54 5.51
C TYR A 58 -16.68 -5.45 6.42
N ASN A 59 -16.04 -5.82 7.53
CA ASN A 59 -15.22 -4.87 8.28
C ASN A 59 -13.91 -4.60 7.53
N PRO A 60 -13.46 -3.33 7.47
CA PRO A 60 -12.16 -2.99 6.90
C PRO A 60 -11.00 -3.71 7.59
N ARG A 61 -10.10 -4.29 6.79
CA ARG A 61 -8.79 -4.82 7.24
C ARG A 61 -7.70 -3.79 6.97
N PRO A 62 -6.46 -3.93 7.50
CA PRO A 62 -5.40 -2.93 7.29
C PRO A 62 -5.15 -2.55 5.82
N ALA A 63 -5.21 -3.52 4.91
CA ALA A 63 -5.03 -3.27 3.47
C ALA A 63 -6.09 -2.31 2.88
N PHE A 64 -7.31 -2.29 3.41
CA PHE A 64 -8.35 -1.32 3.01
C PHE A 64 -7.92 0.11 3.32
N HIS A 65 -7.46 0.35 4.54
CA HIS A 65 -7.01 1.68 4.97
C HIS A 65 -5.82 2.15 4.14
N VAL A 66 -4.85 1.26 3.93
CA VAL A 66 -3.67 1.54 3.11
C VAL A 66 -4.05 1.93 1.68
N LEU A 67 -4.91 1.17 1.01
CA LEU A 67 -5.35 1.50 -0.34
C LEU A 67 -6.15 2.82 -0.39
N ARG A 68 -7.01 3.05 0.60
CA ARG A 68 -7.79 4.28 0.71
C ARG A 68 -6.88 5.51 0.84
N HIS A 69 -5.95 5.50 1.78
CA HIS A 69 -5.06 6.63 2.03
C HIS A 69 -4.09 6.82 0.86
N LEU A 70 -3.56 5.74 0.30
CA LEU A 70 -2.65 5.83 -0.84
C LEU A 70 -3.33 6.40 -2.08
N THR A 71 -4.57 5.98 -2.37
CA THR A 71 -5.35 6.54 -3.49
C THR A 71 -5.51 8.05 -3.33
N GLY A 72 -5.84 8.52 -2.11
CA GLY A 72 -5.95 9.94 -1.82
C GLY A 72 -4.62 10.69 -1.94
N ALA A 73 -3.53 10.12 -1.44
CA ALA A 73 -2.20 10.71 -1.52
C ALA A 73 -1.71 10.86 -2.97
N LEU A 74 -1.88 9.82 -3.79
CA LEU A 74 -1.49 9.85 -5.21
C LEU A 74 -2.37 10.81 -6.03
N ALA A 75 -3.66 10.92 -5.70
CA ALA A 75 -4.52 11.93 -6.31
C ALA A 75 -4.06 13.36 -5.94
N ALA A 76 -3.63 13.58 -4.71
CA ALA A 76 -3.11 14.87 -4.25
C ALA A 76 -1.75 15.24 -4.87
N ALA A 77 -0.98 14.25 -5.36
CA ALA A 77 0.28 14.50 -6.03
C ALA A 77 0.13 15.21 -7.38
N ASP A 78 -1.05 15.10 -8.03
CA ASP A 78 -1.40 15.76 -9.30
C ASP A 78 -0.31 15.64 -10.39
N GLY A 79 0.27 14.44 -10.54
CA GLY A 79 1.34 14.17 -11.51
C GLY A 79 2.74 14.67 -11.09
N GLY A 80 2.87 15.25 -9.91
CA GLY A 80 4.13 15.60 -9.26
C GLY A 80 4.94 14.38 -8.80
N ALA A 81 6.12 14.64 -8.23
CA ALA A 81 6.99 13.59 -7.71
C ALA A 81 6.42 12.99 -6.41
N TRP A 82 6.56 11.67 -6.27
CA TRP A 82 6.08 10.93 -5.10
C TRP A 82 6.87 9.64 -4.91
N ALA A 83 6.83 9.10 -3.70
CA ALA A 83 7.43 7.83 -3.34
C ALA A 83 6.57 7.09 -2.31
N VAL A 84 6.52 5.77 -2.41
CA VAL A 84 5.75 4.89 -1.51
C VAL A 84 6.65 3.78 -1.04
N ARG A 85 6.78 3.62 0.27
CA ARG A 85 7.48 2.49 0.89
C ARG A 85 6.49 1.63 1.66
N ALA A 86 6.45 0.35 1.31
CA ALA A 86 5.52 -0.61 1.90
C ALA A 86 6.06 -2.04 1.72
N GLY A 87 5.75 -2.97 2.63
CA GLY A 87 6.08 -4.39 2.46
C GLY A 87 7.55 -4.70 2.16
N GLY A 88 8.48 -3.90 2.69
CA GLY A 88 9.93 -4.03 2.49
C GLY A 88 10.47 -3.49 1.15
N GLY A 89 9.63 -2.91 0.29
CA GLY A 89 10.03 -2.32 -0.99
C GLY A 89 9.59 -0.87 -1.14
N GLU A 90 10.12 -0.21 -2.16
CA GLU A 90 9.83 1.19 -2.51
C GLU A 90 9.44 1.31 -3.99
N VAL A 91 8.44 2.14 -4.27
CA VAL A 91 8.01 2.53 -5.62
C VAL A 91 7.96 4.05 -5.67
N ALA A 92 8.54 4.67 -6.70
CA ALA A 92 8.61 6.12 -6.81
C ALA A 92 8.47 6.59 -8.26
N VAL A 93 8.05 7.85 -8.44
CA VAL A 93 8.01 8.57 -9.72
C VAL A 93 8.67 9.94 -9.56
N GLY A 94 9.42 10.33 -10.59
CA GLY A 94 10.21 11.56 -10.58
C GLY A 94 11.51 11.41 -9.79
N THR A 95 12.26 12.50 -9.66
CA THR A 95 13.42 12.52 -8.75
C THR A 95 12.89 12.73 -7.35
N ALA A 96 12.88 11.67 -6.55
CA ALA A 96 12.55 11.73 -5.13
C ALA A 96 13.56 12.68 -4.44
N GLY A 97 13.09 13.86 -4.04
CA GLY A 97 13.90 14.82 -3.32
C GLY A 97 13.11 16.06 -2.88
N GLY A 98 13.57 16.67 -1.80
CA GLY A 98 12.98 17.91 -1.26
C GLY A 98 11.95 17.70 -0.15
N ALA A 99 11.42 18.81 0.35
CA ALA A 99 10.39 18.82 1.38
C ALA A 99 9.03 18.45 0.79
N GLY A 100 8.20 17.79 1.58
CA GLY A 100 6.85 17.40 1.20
C GLY A 100 6.03 16.95 2.40
N ILE A 101 5.02 16.13 2.12
CA ILE A 101 4.14 15.55 3.13
C ILE A 101 4.32 14.04 3.15
N LEU A 102 4.60 13.52 4.34
CA LEU A 102 4.50 12.10 4.63
C LEU A 102 3.07 11.76 5.05
N VAL A 103 2.56 10.67 4.50
CA VAL A 103 1.26 10.09 4.81
C VAL A 103 1.49 8.71 5.39
N ASP A 104 1.16 8.50 6.66
CA ASP A 104 1.05 7.17 7.24
C ASP A 104 -0.13 6.46 6.57
N LEU A 105 0.12 5.37 5.83
CA LEU A 105 -0.94 4.72 5.07
C LEU A 105 -1.83 3.85 5.96
N ALA A 106 -1.39 3.45 7.15
CA ALA A 106 -2.23 2.72 8.09
C ALA A 106 -3.26 3.64 8.77
N THR A 107 -2.84 4.86 9.16
CA THR A 107 -3.68 5.78 9.95
C THR A 107 -4.27 6.94 9.15
N GLY A 108 -3.64 7.31 8.03
CA GLY A 108 -3.96 8.50 7.25
C GLY A 108 -3.37 9.79 7.84
N GLU A 109 -2.52 9.68 8.86
CA GLU A 109 -1.87 10.83 9.50
C GLU A 109 -0.90 11.51 8.53
N LEU A 110 -0.98 12.85 8.48
CA LEU A 110 -0.14 13.69 7.65
C LEU A 110 0.91 14.39 8.51
N ARG A 111 2.16 14.39 8.05
CA ARG A 111 3.23 15.17 8.68
C ARG A 111 4.21 15.73 7.65
N PRO A 112 4.82 16.89 7.89
CA PRO A 112 5.92 17.37 7.06
C PRO A 112 7.08 16.37 7.06
N GLY A 113 7.73 16.21 5.92
CA GLY A 113 8.93 15.38 5.80
C GLY A 113 9.45 15.30 4.38
N GLY A 114 10.65 14.73 4.22
CA GLY A 114 11.28 14.48 2.92
C GLY A 114 11.35 13.00 2.57
N THR A 115 12.00 12.73 1.45
CA THR A 115 12.27 11.36 0.97
C THR A 115 13.21 10.60 1.89
N ASP A 116 14.15 11.28 2.55
CA ASP A 116 15.04 10.64 3.53
C ASP A 116 14.28 10.14 4.76
N ASP A 117 13.23 10.87 5.16
CA ASP A 117 12.36 10.48 6.26
C ASP A 117 11.53 9.25 5.90
N LEU A 118 11.22 9.05 4.60
CA LEU A 118 10.49 7.88 4.12
C LEU A 118 11.16 6.59 4.57
N ALA A 119 12.50 6.51 4.48
CA ALA A 119 13.27 5.33 4.87
C ALA A 119 13.28 5.09 6.39
N ALA A 120 13.15 6.15 7.19
CA ALA A 120 13.18 6.09 8.65
C ALA A 120 11.85 5.68 9.29
N VAL A 121 10.72 5.79 8.56
CA VAL A 121 9.39 5.46 9.11
C VAL A 121 9.22 3.94 9.30
N ALA A 122 8.47 3.52 10.33
CA ALA A 122 8.02 2.12 10.43
C ALA A 122 6.68 1.95 9.69
N GLY A 123 6.50 0.82 8.98
CA GLY A 123 5.23 0.52 8.31
C GLY A 123 5.04 1.20 6.94
N PRO A 124 3.84 1.09 6.35
CA PRO A 124 3.54 1.61 5.02
C PRO A 124 3.35 3.13 5.05
N VAL A 125 4.11 3.84 4.22
CA VAL A 125 4.13 5.30 4.17
C VAL A 125 4.24 5.78 2.73
N ALA A 126 3.60 6.90 2.41
CA ALA A 126 3.80 7.64 1.17
C ALA A 126 4.43 9.01 1.46
N TRP A 127 5.26 9.48 0.55
CA TRP A 127 5.75 10.85 0.49
C TRP A 127 5.21 11.50 -0.79
N ILE A 128 4.62 12.68 -0.64
CA ILE A 128 4.17 13.53 -1.74
C ILE A 128 5.04 14.79 -1.73
N ALA A 129 5.65 15.13 -2.87
CA ALA A 129 6.43 16.35 -2.99
C ALA A 129 5.59 17.59 -2.66
N GLY A 130 6.19 18.59 -2.00
CA GLY A 130 5.54 19.88 -1.81
C GLY A 130 5.38 20.59 -3.16
N THR A 131 4.15 20.97 -3.48
CA THR A 131 3.82 21.85 -4.62
C THR A 131 4.29 23.28 -4.39
#